data_AF-A0A2T4G7C2-F1
#
_entry.id   AF-A0A2T4G7C2-F1
#
_cell.length_a   1.000
_cell.length_b   1.000
_cell.length_c   1.000
_cell.angle_alpha   90.00
_cell.angle_beta   90.00
_cell.angle_gamma   90.00
#
_symmetry.space_group_name_H-M   'P 1'
#
loop_
_entity.id
_entity.type
_entity.pdbx_description
1 polymer ?
#
loop_
_entity_poly.entity_id
_entity_poly.type
_entity_poly.pdbx_seq_one_letter_code
_entity_poly.pdbx_strand_id
1 'polypeptide(L)'
;MDVLEHFRKRHDAAKERLDMLGDTRELCFAISGLSVERSNYDFSSTATLRRVECPPGEIELARGLNCKSLLSSVARHMRSVTHELAIACHGEMFNQQNMNLGWWIISALRTRSQVDILVPAVADISWDVIAAVEADVCKVKLLEDVPAARRLDSQAALSVEALDWVSTQLMSWINLLEQPAFRLAVDAMTTHHHHANLRMSAAALWSGFEALFGVSSELRFRLALLAAAYLEDRGTARVSLYRRIKKLYDYRSKAVHGGVTTDEMLVEHIIEVRCLLSRLLCRMTEQCHQPSTDEFEVLLLS
;
A
#
# COMPACT_ATOMS: atom_id res chain seq x y z
N MET A 1 -36.71 7.00 -10.08
CA MET A 1 -35.89 5.78 -9.98
C MET A 1 -36.54 4.93 -8.92
N ASP A 2 -37.06 3.74 -9.25
CA ASP A 2 -37.67 2.85 -8.26
C ASP A 2 -36.56 2.26 -7.37
N VAL A 3 -36.58 2.60 -6.09
CA VAL A 3 -35.58 2.19 -5.10
C VAL A 3 -35.55 0.66 -4.98
N LEU A 4 -36.71 -0.01 -5.12
CA LEU A 4 -36.78 -1.47 -5.04
C LEU A 4 -36.16 -2.12 -6.27
N GLU A 5 -36.34 -1.52 -7.46
CA GLU A 5 -35.70 -2.00 -8.69
C GLU A 5 -34.18 -1.90 -8.61
N HIS A 6 -33.65 -0.82 -8.00
CA HIS A 6 -32.22 -0.66 -7.78
C HIS A 6 -31.62 -1.80 -6.95
N PHE A 7 -32.22 -2.15 -5.80
CA PHE A 7 -31.74 -3.23 -4.94
C PHE A 7 -31.93 -4.62 -5.55
N ARG A 8 -32.99 -4.84 -6.34
CA ARG A 8 -33.15 -6.11 -7.09
C ARG A 8 -32.03 -6.30 -8.11
N LYS A 9 -31.72 -5.27 -8.92
CA LYS A 9 -30.61 -5.35 -9.89
C LYS A 9 -29.27 -5.67 -9.24
N ARG A 10 -29.00 -5.04 -8.09
CA ARG A 10 -27.77 -5.31 -7.32
C ARG A 10 -27.73 -6.74 -6.78
N HIS A 11 -28.84 -7.23 -6.25
CA HIS A 11 -28.97 -8.61 -5.80
C HIS A 11 -28.76 -9.62 -6.94
N ASP A 12 -29.39 -9.39 -8.09
CA ASP A 12 -29.30 -10.30 -9.24
C ASP A 12 -27.87 -10.36 -9.81
N ALA A 13 -27.21 -9.20 -9.97
CA ALA A 13 -25.81 -9.14 -10.39
C ALA A 13 -24.86 -9.82 -9.39
N ALA A 14 -25.09 -9.61 -8.08
CA ALA A 14 -24.32 -10.27 -7.02
C ALA A 14 -24.53 -11.79 -7.04
N LYS A 15 -25.73 -12.26 -7.39
CA LYS A 15 -26.04 -13.69 -7.50
C LYS A 15 -25.35 -14.33 -8.71
N GLU A 16 -25.40 -13.69 -9.88
CA GLU A 16 -24.64 -14.13 -11.06
C GLU A 16 -23.14 -14.22 -10.76
N ARG A 17 -22.61 -13.23 -10.02
CA ARG A 17 -21.20 -13.23 -9.60
C ARG A 17 -20.90 -14.36 -8.62
N LEU A 18 -21.79 -14.62 -7.66
CA LEU A 18 -21.66 -15.73 -6.72
C LEU A 18 -21.65 -17.08 -7.45
N ASP A 19 -22.55 -17.26 -8.41
CA ASP A 19 -22.61 -18.48 -9.22
C ASP A 19 -21.34 -18.68 -10.07
N MET A 20 -20.73 -17.60 -10.58
CA MET A 20 -19.45 -17.65 -11.29
C MET A 20 -18.25 -18.00 -10.39
N LEU A 21 -18.23 -17.52 -9.15
CA LEU A 21 -17.18 -17.86 -8.19
C LEU A 21 -17.33 -19.30 -7.68
N GLY A 22 -18.55 -19.82 -7.61
CA GLY A 22 -18.82 -21.19 -7.15
C GLY A 22 -18.28 -21.41 -5.73
N ASP A 23 -17.57 -22.52 -5.53
CA ASP A 23 -17.03 -22.92 -4.22
C ASP A 23 -15.63 -22.34 -3.92
N THR A 24 -15.18 -21.32 -4.66
CA THR A 24 -13.87 -20.70 -4.40
C THR A 24 -13.84 -20.08 -3.01
N ARG A 25 -12.86 -20.49 -2.20
CA ARG A 25 -12.64 -19.95 -0.86
C ARG A 25 -11.54 -18.91 -0.92
N GLU A 26 -11.93 -17.64 -0.90
CA GLU A 26 -11.01 -16.51 -1.09
C GLU A 26 -11.13 -15.49 0.03
N LEU A 27 -9.99 -15.03 0.54
CA LEU A 27 -9.92 -13.90 1.46
C LEU A 27 -9.77 -12.61 0.64
N CYS A 28 -10.79 -11.75 0.67
CA CYS A 28 -10.94 -10.60 -0.24
C CYS A 28 -10.65 -9.27 0.47
N PHE A 29 -9.50 -8.67 0.18
CA PHE A 29 -9.09 -7.37 0.71
C PHE A 29 -9.75 -6.26 -0.10
N ALA A 30 -10.57 -5.41 0.53
CA ALA A 30 -11.18 -4.26 -0.14
C ALA A 30 -10.10 -3.24 -0.51
N ILE A 31 -10.07 -2.75 -1.74
CA ILE A 31 -9.07 -1.79 -2.21
C ILE A 31 -9.75 -0.52 -2.73
N SER A 32 -9.35 0.60 -2.14
CA SER A 32 -9.73 1.95 -2.56
C SER A 32 -8.51 2.72 -3.06
N GLY A 33 -8.74 3.71 -3.94
CA GLY A 33 -7.67 4.57 -4.49
C GLY A 33 -6.99 4.00 -5.73
N LEU A 34 -7.37 2.80 -6.17
CA LEU A 34 -6.82 2.16 -7.36
C LEU A 34 -7.63 2.50 -8.62
N SER A 35 -6.91 2.76 -9.70
CA SER A 35 -7.43 2.81 -11.08
C SER A 35 -6.52 1.95 -11.94
N VAL A 36 -7.04 0.86 -12.51
CA VAL A 36 -6.30 -0.07 -13.37
C VAL A 36 -7.07 -0.18 -14.69
N GLU A 37 -6.38 -0.11 -15.83
CA GLU A 37 -7.03 -0.28 -17.14
C GLU A 37 -7.49 -1.74 -17.37
N ARG A 38 -6.75 -2.71 -16.82
CA ARG A 38 -7.12 -4.12 -16.83
C ARG A 38 -8.15 -4.44 -15.74
N SER A 39 -9.15 -5.24 -16.09
CA SER A 39 -10.19 -5.70 -15.17
C SER A 39 -9.64 -6.64 -14.09
N ASN A 40 -8.74 -7.54 -14.46
CA ASN A 40 -8.14 -8.55 -13.58
C ASN A 40 -6.63 -8.68 -13.81
N TYR A 41 -5.90 -9.03 -12.75
CA TYR A 41 -4.49 -9.40 -12.78
C TYR A 41 -4.23 -10.56 -11.81
N ASP A 42 -3.64 -11.64 -12.30
CA ASP A 42 -3.33 -12.85 -11.51
C ASP A 42 -1.88 -12.81 -11.01
N PHE A 43 -1.73 -12.72 -9.70
CA PHE A 43 -0.46 -12.90 -9.00
C PHE A 43 -0.25 -14.39 -8.74
N SER A 44 0.24 -15.11 -9.75
CA SER A 44 0.38 -16.58 -9.72
C SER A 44 -0.96 -17.28 -9.47
N SER A 45 -0.96 -18.53 -8.98
CA SER A 45 -2.17 -19.30 -8.68
C SER A 45 -2.79 -19.01 -7.31
N THR A 46 -2.26 -18.04 -6.54
CA THR A 46 -2.62 -17.82 -5.14
C THR A 46 -3.35 -16.51 -4.87
N ALA A 47 -3.27 -15.54 -5.78
CA ALA A 47 -3.86 -14.23 -5.56
C ALA A 47 -4.30 -13.58 -6.88
N THR A 48 -5.43 -12.88 -6.86
CA THR A 48 -5.99 -12.20 -8.02
C THR A 48 -6.46 -10.82 -7.61
N LEU A 49 -5.93 -9.78 -8.26
CA LEU A 49 -6.48 -8.43 -8.18
C LEU A 49 -7.57 -8.30 -9.22
N ARG A 50 -8.78 -7.92 -8.80
CA ARG A 50 -9.94 -7.80 -9.68
C ARG A 50 -10.80 -6.61 -9.33
N ARG A 51 -11.52 -6.10 -10.31
CA ARG A 51 -12.47 -5.01 -10.12
C ARG A 51 -13.67 -5.46 -9.27
N VAL A 52 -14.17 -4.55 -8.45
CA VAL A 52 -15.43 -4.67 -7.70
C VAL A 52 -16.44 -3.77 -8.40
N GLU A 53 -17.40 -4.35 -9.11
CA GLU A 53 -18.38 -3.61 -9.93
C GLU A 53 -19.52 -3.03 -9.09
N CYS A 54 -19.93 -3.74 -8.04
CA CYS A 54 -21.06 -3.39 -7.19
C CYS A 54 -20.68 -3.53 -5.71
N PRO A 55 -19.77 -2.68 -5.18
CA PRO A 55 -19.41 -2.71 -3.77
C PRO A 55 -20.66 -2.52 -2.90
N PRO A 56 -20.75 -3.17 -1.73
CA PRO A 56 -21.99 -3.24 -0.97
C PRO A 56 -22.27 -1.91 -0.25
N GLY A 57 -23.54 -1.53 -0.24
CA GLY A 57 -24.05 -0.41 0.53
C GLY A 57 -24.38 -0.80 1.97
N GLU A 58 -24.78 0.20 2.76
CA GLU A 58 -25.14 0.02 4.18
C GLU A 58 -26.22 -1.04 4.41
N ILE A 59 -27.22 -1.12 3.53
CA ILE A 59 -28.34 -2.08 3.67
C ILE A 59 -27.85 -3.52 3.49
N GLU A 60 -27.04 -3.75 2.45
CA GLU A 60 -26.53 -5.09 2.13
C GLU A 60 -25.53 -5.55 3.20
N LEU A 61 -24.67 -4.64 3.67
CA LEU A 61 -23.80 -4.91 4.81
C LEU A 61 -24.59 -5.17 6.10
N ALA A 62 -25.63 -4.38 6.38
CA ALA A 62 -26.47 -4.56 7.56
C ALA A 62 -27.16 -5.92 7.56
N ARG A 63 -27.47 -6.49 6.39
CA ARG A 63 -27.96 -7.87 6.26
C ARG A 63 -26.83 -8.90 6.38
N GLY A 64 -25.80 -8.78 5.55
CA GLY A 64 -24.80 -9.83 5.33
C GLY A 64 -23.75 -9.96 6.43
N LEU A 65 -23.36 -8.87 7.10
CA LEU A 65 -22.25 -8.90 8.08
C LEU A 65 -22.60 -9.75 9.30
N ASN A 66 -21.75 -10.72 9.62
CA ASN A 66 -21.84 -11.52 10.84
C ASN A 66 -21.71 -10.67 12.11
N CYS A 67 -20.86 -9.62 12.09
CA CYS A 67 -20.61 -8.74 13.22
C CYS A 67 -21.13 -7.32 12.95
N LYS A 68 -22.31 -6.98 13.47
CA LYS A 68 -22.99 -5.69 13.19
C LYS A 68 -22.27 -4.47 13.76
N SER A 69 -21.42 -4.63 14.79
CA SER A 69 -20.65 -3.52 15.35
C SER A 69 -19.63 -2.94 14.35
N LEU A 70 -19.24 -3.70 13.33
CA LEU A 70 -18.32 -3.25 12.28
C LEU A 70 -19.01 -2.47 11.16
N LEU A 71 -20.35 -2.46 11.12
CA LEU A 71 -21.13 -1.91 9.99
C LEU A 71 -20.69 -0.49 9.64
N SER A 72 -20.66 0.42 10.61
CA SER A 72 -20.34 1.83 10.37
C SER A 72 -18.90 2.06 9.89
N SER A 73 -17.95 1.25 10.38
CA SER A 73 -16.54 1.33 10.00
C SER A 73 -16.30 0.75 8.60
N VAL A 74 -16.99 -0.32 8.21
CA VAL A 74 -16.87 -0.89 6.86
C VAL A 74 -17.61 -0.03 5.85
N ALA A 75 -18.88 0.31 6.12
CA ALA A 75 -19.77 0.96 5.16
C ALA A 75 -19.26 2.32 4.67
N ARG A 76 -18.62 3.11 5.54
CA ARG A 76 -18.08 4.43 5.17
C ARG A 76 -17.03 4.38 4.06
N HIS A 77 -16.34 3.24 3.90
CA HIS A 77 -15.30 3.09 2.88
C HIS A 77 -15.82 2.47 1.58
N MET A 78 -16.93 1.71 1.61
CA MET A 78 -17.36 0.88 0.47
C MET A 78 -17.64 1.68 -0.81
N ARG A 79 -18.12 2.91 -0.70
CA ARG A 79 -18.34 3.78 -1.88
C ARG A 79 -17.07 4.09 -2.66
N SER A 80 -15.91 3.96 -2.02
CA SER A 80 -14.60 4.24 -2.60
C SER A 80 -13.85 2.98 -3.05
N VAL A 81 -14.39 1.80 -2.71
CA VAL A 81 -13.80 0.51 -3.11
C VAL A 81 -14.04 0.31 -4.58
N THR A 82 -12.96 0.09 -5.33
CA THR A 82 -13.00 -0.13 -6.78
C THR A 82 -12.46 -1.50 -7.16
N HIS A 83 -11.63 -2.09 -6.31
CA HIS A 83 -10.99 -3.38 -6.56
C HIS A 83 -10.97 -4.21 -5.28
N GLU A 84 -10.68 -5.49 -5.42
CA GLU A 84 -10.32 -6.37 -4.33
C GLU A 84 -9.09 -7.20 -4.72
N LEU A 85 -8.25 -7.50 -3.73
CA LEU A 85 -7.25 -8.54 -3.84
C LEU A 85 -7.83 -9.80 -3.20
N ALA A 86 -8.16 -10.78 -4.03
CA ALA A 86 -8.66 -12.09 -3.60
C ALA A 86 -7.47 -13.04 -3.42
N ILE A 87 -7.29 -13.57 -2.20
CA ILE A 87 -6.27 -14.58 -1.89
C ILE A 87 -6.95 -15.94 -1.80
N ALA A 88 -6.54 -16.90 -2.63
CA ALA A 88 -7.03 -18.26 -2.56
C ALA A 88 -6.60 -18.91 -1.23
N CYS A 89 -7.57 -19.44 -0.49
CA CYS A 89 -7.34 -20.03 0.83
C CYS A 89 -7.45 -21.54 0.81
N HIS A 90 -6.55 -22.21 1.55
CA HIS A 90 -6.63 -23.63 1.85
C HIS A 90 -6.79 -23.78 3.37
N GLY A 91 -7.98 -24.19 3.83
CA GLY A 91 -8.27 -24.34 5.26
C GLY A 91 -8.94 -23.12 5.91
N GLU A 92 -8.42 -22.63 7.04
CA GLU A 92 -8.97 -21.47 7.75
C GLU A 92 -8.68 -20.17 6.99
N MET A 93 -9.71 -19.34 6.76
CA MET A 93 -9.58 -18.15 5.90
C MET A 93 -8.81 -17.02 6.58
N PHE A 94 -9.13 -16.71 7.84
CA PHE A 94 -8.53 -15.59 8.58
C PHE A 94 -7.26 -15.97 9.35
N ASN A 95 -6.45 -16.87 8.79
CA ASN A 95 -5.17 -17.23 9.39
C ASN A 95 -4.08 -16.17 9.08
N GLN A 96 -2.99 -16.18 9.84
CA GLN A 96 -1.92 -15.18 9.69
C GLN A 96 -1.21 -15.27 8.32
N GLN A 97 -1.13 -16.44 7.71
CA GLN A 97 -0.44 -16.64 6.43
C GLN A 97 -1.18 -15.93 5.29
N ASN A 98 -2.50 -16.11 5.19
CA ASN A 98 -3.33 -15.44 4.19
C ASN A 98 -3.32 -13.91 4.39
N MET A 99 -3.40 -13.47 5.66
CA MET A 99 -3.28 -12.06 6.04
C MET A 99 -1.93 -11.47 5.61
N ASN A 100 -0.84 -12.19 5.87
CA ASN A 100 0.51 -11.78 5.48
C ASN A 100 0.67 -11.70 3.97
N LEU A 101 0.17 -12.68 3.22
CA LEU A 101 0.26 -12.68 1.75
C LEU A 101 -0.44 -11.46 1.13
N GLY A 102 -1.66 -11.15 1.60
CA GLY A 102 -2.35 -9.93 1.18
C GLY A 102 -1.55 -8.68 1.51
N TRP A 103 -1.01 -8.60 2.74
CA TRP A 103 -0.18 -7.46 3.15
C TRP A 103 1.14 -7.34 2.35
N TRP A 104 1.80 -8.44 2.02
CA TRP A 104 3.04 -8.45 1.21
C TRP A 104 2.78 -7.92 -0.20
N ILE A 105 1.74 -8.39 -0.86
CA ILE A 105 1.37 -7.93 -2.21
C ILE A 105 0.99 -6.44 -2.17
N ILE A 106 0.13 -6.03 -1.23
CA ILE A 106 -0.34 -4.65 -1.13
C ILE A 106 0.81 -3.69 -0.78
N SER A 107 1.71 -4.06 0.13
CA SER A 107 2.85 -3.23 0.51
C SER A 107 3.86 -3.07 -0.64
N ALA A 108 4.12 -4.15 -1.40
CA ALA A 108 4.95 -4.10 -2.59
C ALA A 108 4.31 -3.21 -3.68
N LEU A 109 2.99 -3.33 -3.89
CA LEU A 109 2.25 -2.50 -4.85
C LEU A 109 2.30 -1.01 -4.46
N ARG A 110 2.02 -0.67 -3.20
CA ARG A 110 2.14 0.70 -2.68
C ARG A 110 3.54 1.26 -2.90
N THR A 111 4.56 0.45 -2.66
CA THR A 111 5.95 0.89 -2.80
C THR A 111 6.32 1.12 -4.27
N ARG A 112 6.01 0.18 -5.15
CA ARG A 112 6.41 0.22 -6.57
C ARG A 112 5.64 1.26 -7.37
N SER A 113 4.35 1.40 -7.11
CA SER A 113 3.46 2.29 -7.84
C SER A 113 3.36 3.69 -7.22
N GLN A 114 3.68 3.81 -5.93
CA GLN A 114 3.51 5.03 -5.14
C GLN A 114 2.05 5.54 -5.08
N VAL A 115 1.08 4.68 -5.45
CA VAL A 115 -0.35 4.98 -5.35
C VAL A 115 -0.78 4.88 -3.89
N ASP A 116 -1.54 5.88 -3.44
CA ASP A 116 -2.14 5.91 -2.09
C ASP A 116 -3.32 4.93 -2.01
N ILE A 117 -3.00 3.63 -1.98
CA ILE A 117 -3.96 2.54 -1.80
C ILE A 117 -4.43 2.54 -0.33
N LEU A 118 -5.74 2.42 -0.11
CA LEU A 118 -6.34 2.17 1.21
C LEU A 118 -7.03 0.80 1.21
N VAL A 119 -6.83 0.05 2.28
CA VAL A 119 -7.37 -1.29 2.49
C VAL A 119 -8.19 -1.30 3.77
N PRO A 120 -9.44 -0.82 3.75
CA PRO A 120 -10.21 -0.59 4.96
C PRO A 120 -10.55 -1.88 5.71
N ALA A 121 -10.79 -2.96 4.97
CA ALA A 121 -11.28 -4.22 5.52
C ALA A 121 -10.94 -5.40 4.62
N VAL A 122 -11.05 -6.60 5.19
CA VAL A 122 -10.93 -7.87 4.49
C VAL A 122 -12.12 -8.77 4.85
N ALA A 123 -12.70 -9.42 3.84
CA ALA A 123 -13.87 -10.29 3.98
C ALA A 123 -13.54 -11.73 3.57
N ASP A 124 -14.30 -12.70 4.08
CA ASP A 124 -14.22 -14.12 3.65
C ASP A 124 -15.07 -14.45 2.43
N ILE A 125 -15.64 -13.42 1.80
CA ILE A 125 -16.36 -13.48 0.54
C ILE A 125 -16.01 -12.24 -0.29
N SER A 126 -16.19 -12.33 -1.61
CA SER A 126 -16.03 -11.17 -2.50
C SER A 126 -16.95 -10.03 -2.08
N TRP A 127 -16.46 -8.80 -2.21
CA TRP A 127 -17.26 -7.60 -1.93
C TRP A 127 -18.43 -7.46 -2.92
N ASP A 128 -18.31 -8.00 -4.14
CA ASP A 128 -19.36 -7.95 -5.15
C ASP A 128 -20.56 -8.87 -4.87
N VAL A 129 -20.39 -9.89 -4.02
CA VAL A 129 -21.46 -10.90 -3.81
C VAL A 129 -22.29 -10.64 -2.56
N ILE A 130 -21.90 -9.69 -1.70
CA ILE A 130 -22.52 -9.47 -0.38
C ILE A 130 -24.02 -9.16 -0.48
N ALA A 131 -24.49 -8.56 -1.58
CA ALA A 131 -25.91 -8.29 -1.77
C ALA A 131 -26.77 -9.58 -1.92
N ALA A 132 -26.17 -10.69 -2.36
CA ALA A 132 -26.85 -11.95 -2.63
C ALA A 132 -26.70 -12.99 -1.49
N VAL A 133 -25.71 -12.85 -0.60
CA VAL A 133 -25.49 -13.83 0.47
C VAL A 133 -26.56 -13.80 1.54
N GLU A 134 -26.74 -14.91 2.26
CA GLU A 134 -27.65 -14.99 3.40
C GLU A 134 -27.26 -14.00 4.52
N ALA A 135 -28.19 -13.79 5.45
CA ALA A 135 -27.94 -12.90 6.58
C ALA A 135 -26.84 -13.47 7.49
N ASP A 136 -26.01 -12.58 8.04
CA ASP A 136 -25.01 -12.87 9.07
C ASP A 136 -23.89 -13.85 8.67
N VAL A 137 -23.68 -14.10 7.37
CA VAL A 137 -22.65 -15.06 6.89
C VAL A 137 -21.31 -14.40 6.63
N CYS A 138 -21.28 -13.14 6.19
CA CYS A 138 -20.07 -12.42 5.81
C CYS A 138 -19.25 -12.06 7.04
N LYS A 139 -18.06 -12.66 7.19
CA LYS A 139 -17.12 -12.29 8.25
C LYS A 139 -16.15 -11.28 7.69
N VAL A 140 -15.83 -10.28 8.51
CA VAL A 140 -14.95 -9.18 8.13
C VAL A 140 -13.97 -8.89 9.26
N LYS A 141 -12.74 -8.52 8.90
CA LYS A 141 -11.79 -7.86 9.79
C LYS A 141 -11.49 -6.45 9.26
N LEU A 142 -11.47 -5.47 10.17
CA LEU A 142 -10.99 -4.13 9.86
C LEU A 142 -9.46 -4.14 9.79
N LEU A 143 -8.91 -3.39 8.84
CA LEU A 143 -7.48 -3.24 8.65
C LEU A 143 -7.08 -1.77 8.75
N GLU A 144 -7.65 -0.90 7.91
CA GLU A 144 -7.29 0.52 7.83
C GLU A 144 -8.54 1.42 7.90
N ASP A 145 -9.19 1.51 9.07
CA ASP A 145 -10.28 2.47 9.30
C ASP A 145 -9.73 3.90 9.51
N VAL A 146 -9.20 4.48 8.44
CA VAL A 146 -8.58 5.80 8.43
C VAL A 146 -9.31 6.71 7.45
N PRO A 147 -10.51 7.24 7.80
CA PRO A 147 -11.32 8.07 6.89
C PRO A 147 -10.64 9.39 6.52
N ALA A 148 -9.69 9.85 7.33
CA ALA A 148 -8.89 11.04 7.07
C ALA A 148 -7.60 10.76 6.29
N ALA A 149 -7.42 9.53 5.75
CA ALA A 149 -6.26 9.18 4.95
C ALA A 149 -6.16 10.13 3.76
N ARG A 150 -4.97 10.72 3.60
CA ARG A 150 -4.74 11.74 2.57
C ARG A 150 -4.35 11.09 1.25
N ARG A 151 -4.79 11.69 0.15
CA ARG A 151 -4.22 11.46 -1.18
C ARG A 151 -3.37 12.66 -1.51
N LEU A 152 -2.07 12.45 -1.61
CA LEU A 152 -1.11 13.55 -1.77
C LEU A 152 -0.84 13.87 -3.24
N ASP A 153 -1.08 12.90 -4.12
CA ASP A 153 -0.87 13.05 -5.56
C ASP A 153 -2.17 12.88 -6.35
N SER A 154 -2.17 13.40 -7.56
CA SER A 154 -3.13 13.03 -8.59
C SER A 154 -3.11 11.52 -8.79
N GLN A 155 -4.29 10.91 -8.92
CA GLN A 155 -4.47 9.47 -8.95
C GLN A 155 -3.83 8.88 -10.22
N ALA A 156 -2.54 8.56 -10.15
CA ALA A 156 -1.86 7.85 -11.22
C ALA A 156 -2.52 6.47 -11.37
N ALA A 157 -2.87 6.11 -12.61
CA ALA A 157 -3.33 4.77 -12.90
C ALA A 157 -2.22 3.78 -12.56
N LEU A 158 -2.57 2.68 -11.89
CA LEU A 158 -1.64 1.59 -11.63
C LEU A 158 -1.29 0.95 -12.97
N SER A 159 -0.01 1.01 -13.33
CA SER A 159 0.49 0.46 -14.57
C SER A 159 0.66 -1.07 -14.48
N VAL A 160 0.57 -1.76 -15.62
CA VAL A 160 0.77 -3.21 -15.67
C VAL A 160 2.20 -3.58 -15.28
N GLU A 161 3.17 -2.73 -15.59
CA GLU A 161 4.58 -2.93 -15.22
C GLU A 161 4.78 -2.95 -13.70
N ALA A 162 3.97 -2.21 -12.94
CA ALA A 162 4.02 -2.27 -11.47
C ALA A 162 3.48 -3.62 -10.95
N LEU A 163 2.42 -4.14 -11.57
CA LEU A 163 1.86 -5.46 -11.24
C LEU A 163 2.85 -6.58 -11.57
N ASP A 164 3.45 -6.54 -12.77
CA ASP A 164 4.47 -7.50 -13.23
C ASP A 164 5.71 -7.47 -12.33
N TRP A 165 6.14 -6.28 -11.91
CA TRP A 165 7.24 -6.12 -10.97
C TRP A 165 6.94 -6.80 -9.64
N VAL A 166 5.75 -6.57 -9.05
CA VAL A 166 5.37 -7.20 -7.79
C VAL A 166 5.31 -8.71 -7.95
N SER A 167 4.72 -9.23 -9.02
CA SER A 167 4.68 -10.66 -9.29
C SER A 167 6.07 -11.28 -9.40
N THR A 168 7.02 -10.57 -10.02
CA THR A 168 8.40 -11.06 -10.22
C THR A 168 9.22 -10.99 -8.94
N GLN A 169 9.04 -9.92 -8.16
CA GLN A 169 9.91 -9.58 -7.02
C GLN A 169 9.36 -10.01 -5.66
N LEU A 170 8.17 -10.60 -5.60
CA LEU A 170 7.46 -10.90 -4.35
C LEU A 170 8.31 -11.73 -3.36
N MET A 171 9.03 -12.74 -3.84
CA MET A 171 9.86 -13.57 -2.94
C MET A 171 11.05 -12.80 -2.36
N SER A 172 11.70 -11.95 -3.17
CA SER A 172 12.75 -11.05 -2.70
C SER A 172 12.22 -10.08 -1.66
N TRP A 173 11.05 -9.48 -1.93
CA TRP A 173 10.35 -8.58 -1.03
C TRP A 173 10.08 -9.23 0.33
N ILE A 174 9.52 -10.45 0.33
CA ILE A 174 9.24 -11.22 1.54
C ILE A 174 10.52 -11.48 2.34
N ASN A 175 11.60 -11.92 1.68
CA ASN A 175 12.86 -12.20 2.36
C ASN A 175 13.48 -10.95 3.00
N LEU A 176 13.41 -9.80 2.31
CA LEU A 176 13.94 -8.53 2.84
C LEU A 176 13.10 -7.98 4.00
N LEU A 177 11.79 -8.27 4.04
CA LEU A 177 10.93 -7.86 5.15
C LEU A 177 11.29 -8.51 6.50
N GLU A 178 12.05 -9.59 6.50
CA GLU A 178 12.63 -10.18 7.72
C GLU A 178 13.72 -9.28 8.34
N GLN A 179 14.26 -8.34 7.57
CA GLN A 179 15.26 -7.38 8.05
C GLN A 179 14.58 -6.18 8.71
N PRO A 180 14.87 -5.87 9.99
CA PRO A 180 14.15 -4.84 10.73
C PRO A 180 14.19 -3.44 10.10
N ALA A 181 15.33 -3.08 9.51
CA ALA A 181 15.52 -1.78 8.85
C ALA A 181 14.69 -1.66 7.57
N PHE A 182 14.72 -2.68 6.71
CA PHE A 182 13.87 -2.74 5.52
C PHE A 182 12.39 -2.75 5.90
N ARG A 183 12.01 -3.54 6.91
CA ARG A 183 10.64 -3.58 7.43
C ARG A 183 10.13 -2.21 7.87
N LEU A 184 10.91 -1.48 8.66
CA LEU A 184 10.58 -0.13 9.11
C LEU A 184 10.44 0.84 7.93
N ALA A 185 11.29 0.72 6.91
CA ALA A 185 11.20 1.51 5.70
C ALA A 185 9.91 1.22 4.90
N VAL A 186 9.51 -0.04 4.79
CA VAL A 186 8.24 -0.43 4.17
C VAL A 186 7.03 0.05 4.98
N ASP A 187 7.04 -0.12 6.31
CA ASP A 187 5.96 0.34 7.17
C ASP A 187 5.81 1.87 7.06
N ALA A 188 6.92 2.62 7.06
CA ALA A 188 6.92 4.07 6.83
C ALA A 188 6.36 4.44 5.44
N MET A 189 6.83 3.76 4.39
CA MET A 189 6.36 3.97 3.01
C MET A 189 4.86 3.71 2.86
N THR A 190 4.33 2.71 3.56
CA THR A 190 2.95 2.23 3.37
C THR A 190 1.93 2.81 4.33
N THR A 191 2.34 3.59 5.34
CA THR A 191 1.43 4.17 6.35
C THR A 191 1.54 5.69 6.50
N HIS A 192 2.49 6.35 5.82
CA HIS A 192 2.69 7.79 5.93
C HIS A 192 1.42 8.62 5.64
N HIS A 193 0.58 8.17 4.70
CA HIS A 193 -0.66 8.83 4.28
C HIS A 193 -1.82 8.64 5.28
N HIS A 194 -1.66 7.75 6.26
CA HIS A 194 -2.62 7.57 7.35
C HIS A 194 -2.51 8.66 8.43
N HIS A 195 -1.39 9.37 8.50
CA HIS A 195 -1.23 10.44 9.48
C HIS A 195 -2.06 11.68 9.09
N ALA A 196 -2.87 12.15 10.04
CA ALA A 196 -3.66 13.37 9.85
C ALA A 196 -2.79 14.63 9.69
N ASN A 197 -1.57 14.63 10.25
CA ASN A 197 -0.64 15.76 10.25
C ASN A 197 0.52 15.51 9.28
N LEU A 198 0.70 16.42 8.30
CA LEU A 198 1.76 16.33 7.29
C LEU A 198 3.18 16.29 7.87
N ARG A 199 3.43 16.94 9.00
CA ARG A 199 4.74 16.86 9.68
C ARG A 199 5.02 15.45 10.19
N MET A 200 3.99 14.74 10.65
CA MET A 200 4.12 13.35 11.09
C MET A 200 4.31 12.40 9.90
N SER A 201 3.60 12.62 8.78
CA SER A 201 3.86 11.90 7.52
C SER A 201 5.31 12.06 7.07
N ALA A 202 5.83 13.29 7.07
CA ALA A 202 7.22 13.57 6.73
C ALA A 202 8.19 12.88 7.71
N ALA A 203 7.93 12.96 9.02
CA ALA A 203 8.76 12.31 10.03
C ALA A 203 8.80 10.78 9.87
N ALA A 204 7.66 10.15 9.60
CA ALA A 204 7.56 8.70 9.39
C ALA A 204 8.40 8.26 8.19
N LEU A 205 8.26 8.92 7.04
CA LEU A 205 9.05 8.61 5.85
C LEU A 205 10.56 8.75 6.09
N TRP A 206 10.98 9.80 6.79
CA TRP A 206 12.39 9.97 7.14
C TRP A 206 12.89 8.93 8.14
N SER A 207 12.06 8.48 9.09
CA SER A 207 12.41 7.35 9.95
C SER A 207 12.69 6.08 9.13
N GLY A 208 11.86 5.81 8.13
CA GLY A 208 12.10 4.69 7.20
C GLY A 208 13.35 4.88 6.35
N PHE A 209 13.55 6.08 5.80
CA PHE A 209 14.72 6.42 4.99
C PHE A 209 16.03 6.27 5.78
N GLU A 210 16.08 6.81 7.00
CA GLU A 210 17.25 6.77 7.87
C GLU A 210 17.60 5.33 8.29
N ALA A 211 16.58 4.50 8.57
CA ALA A 211 16.75 3.12 9.00
C ALA A 211 17.55 2.26 8.00
N LEU A 212 17.39 2.51 6.70
CA LEU A 212 18.07 1.74 5.64
C LEU A 212 19.59 1.87 5.65
N PHE A 213 20.14 2.94 6.23
CA PHE A 213 21.59 3.21 6.17
C PHE A 213 22.32 2.97 7.50
N GLY A 214 21.61 2.79 8.62
CA GLY A 214 22.21 2.49 9.92
C GLY A 214 23.21 3.55 10.42
N VAL A 215 23.10 4.79 9.96
CA VAL A 215 24.02 5.88 10.33
C VAL A 215 23.56 6.58 11.60
N SER A 216 24.49 6.86 12.52
CA SER A 216 24.20 7.54 13.80
C SER A 216 24.90 8.90 13.98
N SER A 217 25.81 9.27 13.07
CA SER A 217 26.56 10.53 13.09
C SER A 217 26.58 11.18 11.72
N GLU A 218 26.71 12.51 11.68
CA GLU A 218 26.76 13.28 10.43
C GLU A 218 25.60 12.98 9.45
N LEU A 219 24.41 12.70 10.00
CA LEU A 219 23.25 12.17 9.29
C LEU A 219 22.99 12.87 7.96
N ARG A 220 22.90 14.20 7.97
CA ARG A 220 22.68 15.02 6.77
C ARG A 220 23.67 14.71 5.64
N PHE A 221 24.96 14.59 5.97
CA PHE A 221 26.01 14.38 4.99
C PHE A 221 26.05 12.92 4.53
N ARG A 222 26.11 11.98 5.48
CA ARG A 222 26.26 10.55 5.20
C ARG A 222 25.02 9.98 4.51
N LEU A 223 23.81 10.26 4.98
CA LEU A 223 22.58 9.78 4.33
C LEU A 223 22.48 10.24 2.87
N ALA A 224 22.73 11.52 2.63
CA ALA A 224 22.67 12.06 1.27
C ALA A 224 23.74 11.43 0.37
N LEU A 225 24.95 11.19 0.90
CA LEU A 225 26.05 10.63 0.14
C LEU A 225 25.81 9.16 -0.20
N LEU A 226 25.46 8.34 0.79
CA LEU A 226 25.22 6.91 0.62
C LEU A 226 24.00 6.66 -0.28
N ALA A 227 22.89 7.36 -0.06
CA ALA A 227 21.70 7.22 -0.89
C ALA A 227 21.96 7.63 -2.35
N ALA A 228 22.66 8.75 -2.57
CA ALA A 228 22.98 9.18 -3.92
C ALA A 228 23.96 8.23 -4.62
N ALA A 229 24.97 7.74 -3.91
CA ALA A 229 25.91 6.78 -4.46
C ALA A 229 25.23 5.45 -4.82
N TYR A 230 24.32 4.97 -3.96
CA TYR A 230 23.57 3.74 -4.19
C TYR A 230 22.57 3.86 -5.35
N LEU A 231 21.93 5.02 -5.54
CA LEU A 231 20.92 5.20 -6.58
C LEU A 231 21.47 5.58 -7.96
N GLU A 232 22.64 6.22 -8.03
CA GLU A 232 23.19 6.79 -9.27
C GLU A 232 24.66 6.42 -9.44
N ASP A 233 25.08 6.16 -10.67
CA ASP A 233 26.49 5.96 -11.01
C ASP A 233 27.32 7.23 -10.82
N ARG A 234 28.66 7.08 -10.80
CA ARG A 234 29.58 8.22 -10.66
C ARG A 234 29.35 9.23 -11.78
N GLY A 235 29.05 10.47 -11.42
CA GLY A 235 28.83 11.55 -12.39
C GLY A 235 28.01 12.71 -11.84
N THR A 236 27.59 13.59 -12.75
CA THR A 236 26.81 14.80 -12.44
C THR A 236 25.43 14.48 -11.86
N ALA A 237 24.80 13.37 -12.26
CA ALA A 237 23.54 12.88 -11.71
C ALA A 237 23.66 12.59 -10.21
N ARG A 238 24.66 11.79 -9.79
CA ARG A 238 24.94 11.50 -8.37
C ARG A 238 25.19 12.77 -7.55
N VAL A 239 25.98 13.71 -8.07
CA VAL A 239 26.24 15.00 -7.38
C VAL A 239 24.95 15.80 -7.23
N SER A 240 24.09 15.82 -8.24
CA SER A 240 22.82 16.52 -8.22
C SER A 240 21.85 15.89 -7.22
N LEU A 241 21.76 14.56 -7.20
CA LEU A 241 20.95 13.82 -6.24
C LEU A 241 21.44 14.02 -4.81
N TYR A 242 22.74 13.94 -4.56
CA TYR A 242 23.35 14.25 -3.26
C TYR A 242 22.93 15.63 -2.74
N ARG A 243 23.05 16.67 -3.59
CA ARG A 243 22.65 18.04 -3.22
C ARG A 243 21.14 18.13 -2.95
N ARG A 244 20.33 17.41 -3.72
CA ARG A 244 18.87 17.35 -3.55
C ARG A 244 18.49 16.72 -2.21
N ILE A 245 19.05 15.55 -1.88
CA ILE A 245 18.77 14.86 -0.61
C ILE A 245 19.20 15.71 0.59
N LYS A 246 20.33 16.44 0.53
CA LYS A 246 20.73 17.37 1.59
C LYS A 246 19.70 18.46 1.84
N LYS A 247 19.15 19.06 0.77
CA LYS A 247 18.12 20.09 0.89
C LYS A 247 16.85 19.54 1.52
N LEU A 248 16.43 18.33 1.13
CA LEU A 248 15.29 17.66 1.75
C LEU A 248 15.56 17.40 3.24
N TYR A 249 16.74 16.91 3.60
CA TYR A 249 17.08 16.67 5.00
C TYR A 249 17.07 17.97 5.84
N ASP A 250 17.57 19.07 5.28
CA ASP A 250 17.49 20.40 5.92
C ASP A 250 16.03 20.81 6.16
N TYR A 251 15.17 20.60 5.17
CA TYR A 251 13.74 20.87 5.31
C TYR A 251 13.05 19.95 6.32
N ARG A 252 13.40 18.66 6.36
CA ARG A 252 12.93 17.72 7.40
C ARG A 252 13.24 18.25 8.78
N SER A 253 14.49 18.65 9.04
CA SER A 253 14.90 19.20 10.33
C SER A 253 14.01 20.38 10.73
N LYS A 254 13.78 21.31 9.79
CA LYS A 254 12.86 22.44 10.01
C LYS A 254 11.42 22.00 10.30
N ALA A 255 10.89 21.06 9.51
CA ALA A 255 9.51 20.60 9.58
C ALA A 255 9.19 19.88 10.90
N VAL A 256 10.08 19.00 11.37
CA VAL A 256 9.84 18.19 12.59
C VAL A 256 10.12 18.95 13.87
N HIS A 257 10.93 20.01 13.84
CA HIS A 257 11.24 20.85 15.00
C HIS A 257 10.35 22.10 15.10
N GLY A 258 9.21 22.13 14.39
CA GLY A 258 8.21 23.21 14.51
C GLY A 258 8.56 24.51 13.79
N GLY A 259 9.51 24.47 12.84
CA GLY A 259 9.85 25.63 12.03
C GLY A 259 8.74 26.02 11.05
N VAL A 260 8.76 27.30 10.62
CA VAL A 260 7.78 27.88 9.69
C VAL A 260 7.78 27.11 8.37
N THR A 261 6.64 26.53 8.03
CA THR A 261 6.39 25.66 6.86
C THR A 261 4.95 25.86 6.41
N THR A 262 4.68 25.70 5.11
CA THR A 262 3.31 25.66 4.58
C THR A 262 2.91 24.23 4.24
N ASP A 263 1.61 23.97 4.09
CA ASP A 263 1.10 22.65 3.75
C ASP A 263 1.58 22.23 2.35
N GLU A 264 1.62 23.16 1.39
CA GLU A 264 2.10 22.89 0.02
C GLU A 264 3.55 22.42 0.02
N MET A 265 4.43 23.12 0.74
CA MET A 265 5.84 22.73 0.85
C MET A 265 6.01 21.38 1.55
N LEU A 266 5.15 21.05 2.53
CA LEU A 266 5.16 19.75 3.19
C LEU A 266 4.71 18.63 2.25
N VAL A 267 3.67 18.87 1.45
CA VAL A 267 3.18 17.91 0.45
C VAL A 267 4.26 17.62 -0.59
N GLU A 268 4.87 18.66 -1.18
CA GLU A 268 5.97 18.51 -2.14
C GLU A 268 7.14 17.71 -1.54
N HIS A 269 7.53 18.04 -0.31
CA HIS A 269 8.58 17.33 0.41
C HIS A 269 8.23 15.85 0.65
N ILE A 270 7.00 15.55 1.07
CA ILE A 270 6.54 14.17 1.29
C ILE A 270 6.57 13.38 -0.01
N ILE A 271 6.06 13.92 -1.12
CA ILE A 271 6.05 13.26 -2.42
C ILE A 271 7.49 12.93 -2.86
N GLU A 272 8.42 13.88 -2.70
CA GLU A 272 9.81 13.71 -3.11
C GLU A 272 10.53 12.66 -2.25
N VAL A 273 10.37 12.69 -0.93
CA VAL A 273 10.97 11.69 -0.02
C VAL A 273 10.37 10.31 -0.26
N ARG A 274 9.05 10.22 -0.47
CA ARG A 274 8.35 8.98 -0.85
C ARG A 274 8.92 8.39 -2.14
N CYS A 275 9.22 9.22 -3.13
CA CYS A 275 9.84 8.80 -4.39
C CYS A 275 11.25 8.23 -4.18
N LEU A 276 12.08 8.90 -3.38
CA LEU A 276 13.41 8.39 -3.09
C LEU A 276 13.37 7.09 -2.28
N LEU A 277 12.50 6.98 -1.28
CA LEU A 277 12.33 5.77 -0.48
C LEU A 277 11.85 4.60 -1.34
N SER A 278 10.87 4.82 -2.22
CA SER A 278 10.41 3.84 -3.21
C SER A 278 11.57 3.32 -4.07
N ARG A 279 12.39 4.23 -4.64
CA ARG A 279 13.55 3.85 -5.46
C ARG A 279 14.56 3.00 -4.69
N LEU A 280 14.84 3.33 -3.42
CA LEU A 280 15.74 2.55 -2.57
C LEU A 280 15.18 1.14 -2.32
N LEU A 281 13.93 1.05 -1.88
CA LEU A 281 13.27 -0.22 -1.59
C LEU A 281 13.18 -1.11 -2.84
N CYS A 282 12.79 -0.55 -3.99
CA CYS A 282 12.73 -1.29 -5.24
C CYS A 282 14.11 -1.80 -5.67
N ARG A 283 15.16 -0.97 -5.60
CA ARG A 283 16.52 -1.37 -5.99
C ARG A 283 17.08 -2.46 -5.07
N MET A 284 16.89 -2.35 -3.76
CA MET A 284 17.29 -3.40 -2.81
C MET A 284 16.56 -4.72 -3.09
N THR A 285 15.26 -4.64 -3.43
CA THR A 285 14.45 -5.80 -3.79
C THR A 285 14.94 -6.46 -5.08
N GLU A 286 15.21 -5.67 -6.12
CA GLU A 286 15.74 -6.18 -7.39
C GLU A 286 17.12 -6.83 -7.23
N GLN A 287 17.90 -6.39 -6.24
CA GLN A 287 19.20 -6.97 -5.89
C GLN A 287 19.10 -8.12 -4.87
N CYS A 288 17.91 -8.40 -4.35
CA CYS A 288 17.69 -9.35 -3.24
C CYS A 288 18.59 -9.09 -2.02
N HIS A 289 18.96 -7.83 -1.78
CA HIS A 289 19.95 -7.49 -0.77
C HIS A 289 19.72 -6.11 -0.18
N GLN A 290 19.77 -6.01 1.15
CA GLN A 290 19.89 -4.75 1.86
C GLN A 290 21.37 -4.57 2.21
N PRO A 291 22.07 -3.56 1.63
CA PRO A 291 23.47 -3.34 1.93
C PRO A 291 23.70 -3.00 3.41
N SER A 292 24.79 -3.56 3.95
CA SER A 292 25.38 -3.13 5.21
C SER A 292 26.08 -1.76 5.07
N THR A 293 26.40 -1.14 6.19
CA THR A 293 27.16 0.12 6.22
C THR A 293 28.49 0.01 5.48
N ASP A 294 29.21 -1.10 5.65
CA ASP A 294 30.50 -1.33 5.00
C ASP A 294 30.35 -1.47 3.47
N GLU A 295 29.30 -2.14 3.00
CA GLU A 295 29.02 -2.28 1.57
C GLU A 295 28.64 -0.94 0.93
N PHE A 296 27.91 -0.09 1.65
CA PHE A 296 27.64 1.29 1.21
C PHE A 296 28.94 2.10 1.08
N GLU A 297 29.88 1.94 2.01
CA GLU A 297 31.19 2.62 1.97
C GLU A 297 32.06 2.09 0.82
N VAL A 298 32.08 0.78 0.56
CA VAL A 298 32.75 0.19 -0.60
C VAL A 298 32.18 0.75 -1.89
N LEU A 299 30.85 0.81 -2.03
CA LEU A 299 30.18 1.33 -3.21
C LEU A 299 30.44 2.84 -3.43
N LEU A 300 30.64 3.58 -2.34
CA LEU A 300 31.01 4.99 -2.40
C LEU A 300 32.46 5.19 -2.89
N LEU A 301 33.39 4.36 -2.40
CA LEU A 301 34.83 4.52 -2.62
C LEU A 301 35.33 3.85 -3.90
N SER A 302 34.65 2.80 -4.37
CA SER A 302 34.87 2.17 -5.70
C SER A 302 34.27 2.97 -6.85
#